data_AF-A0ABC8RLQ0-F1
#
_entry.id   AF-A0ABC8RLQ0-F1
#
_cell.length_a   1.000
_cell.length_b   1.000
_cell.length_c   1.000
_cell.angle_alpha   90.00
_cell.angle_beta   90.00
_cell.angle_gamma   90.00
#
_symmetry.space_group_name_H-M   'P 1'
#
loop_
_entity.id
_entity.type
_entity.pdbx_description
1 polymer ?
#
loop_
_entity_poly.entity_id
_entity_poly.type
_entity_poly.pdbx_seq_one_letter_code
_entity_poly.pdbx_strand_id
1 'polypeptide(L)'
;MTESEPEVKCLLDELGLREKQQFPISQNKRYIARNGKPVMIPSNPIALIKSNFLSTQSKFQILLEPFFWKKSDFSKVSDPQESVAGFFQRHFGKEVVEYLIDPFVAGTSAGDPESLSMCHAFPDLWNLEKRFGSIISGAFQSKLTAKREKSGGKKDSTNKKQQRGSFSFLGGMQTLTDTLSKELGKDALKLQSKVLELSWSCNENSPTDNWSIAYASNHTNNSEEQSFDAVVMTAPLNDVRELKITKRGNPFPLEFLPEVSYLPVSVIITTFKKVNVKQPLEGFGVLIPSKEQQNGLKTLDFL
;
A
#
# COMPACT_ATOMS: atom_id res chain seq x y z
N MET A 1 -5.73 6.46 -5.90
CA MET A 1 -4.80 5.66 -6.73
C MET A 1 -3.65 6.53 -7.23
N THR A 2 -2.51 5.96 -7.59
CA THR A 2 -1.38 6.66 -8.24
C THR A 2 -1.01 5.94 -9.54
N GLU A 3 -0.48 6.68 -10.51
CA GLU A 3 0.05 6.10 -11.76
C GLU A 3 1.57 5.94 -11.69
N SER A 4 2.06 5.42 -10.55
CA SER A 4 3.49 5.08 -10.42
C SER A 4 3.82 3.90 -11.32
N GLU A 5 2.94 2.91 -11.35
CA GLU A 5 3.09 1.67 -12.11
C GLU A 5 2.67 1.87 -13.58
N PRO A 6 3.47 1.40 -14.55
CA PRO A 6 3.14 1.50 -15.97
C PRO A 6 1.88 0.70 -16.35
N GLU A 7 1.61 -0.42 -15.67
CA GLU A 7 0.44 -1.28 -15.89
C GLU A 7 -0.86 -0.52 -15.60
N VAL A 8 -0.87 0.29 -14.53
CA VAL A 8 -2.02 1.14 -14.21
C VAL A 8 -2.26 2.15 -15.32
N LYS A 9 -1.20 2.72 -15.92
CA LYS A 9 -1.37 3.67 -17.03
C LYS A 9 -1.98 2.99 -18.26
N CYS A 10 -1.42 1.84 -18.64
CA CYS A 10 -1.89 1.05 -19.77
C CYS A 10 -3.37 0.72 -19.60
N LEU A 11 -3.75 0.23 -18.42
CA LEU A 11 -5.14 -0.11 -18.10
C LEU A 11 -6.08 1.09 -18.24
N LEU A 12 -5.68 2.28 -17.75
CA LEU A 12 -6.53 3.47 -17.85
C LEU A 12 -6.66 4.00 -19.27
N ASP A 13 -5.63 3.86 -20.08
CA ASP A 13 -5.65 4.20 -21.50
C ASP A 13 -6.56 3.25 -22.26
N GLU A 14 -6.44 1.94 -22.04
CA GLU A 14 -7.26 0.90 -22.68
C GLU A 14 -8.75 1.02 -22.30
N LEU A 15 -9.06 1.31 -21.04
CA LEU A 15 -10.44 1.49 -20.57
C LEU A 15 -11.03 2.87 -20.92
N GLY A 16 -10.26 3.76 -21.56
CA GLY A 16 -10.71 5.11 -21.91
C GLY A 16 -11.09 5.97 -20.70
N LEU A 17 -10.47 5.74 -19.53
CA LEU A 17 -10.87 6.36 -18.26
C LEU A 17 -10.20 7.72 -17.99
N ARG A 18 -9.36 8.19 -18.92
CA ARG A 18 -8.58 9.44 -18.77
C ARG A 18 -9.45 10.68 -18.56
N GLU A 19 -10.58 10.79 -19.26
CA GLU A 19 -11.47 11.94 -19.14
C GLU A 19 -12.24 11.98 -17.82
N LYS A 20 -12.44 10.81 -17.20
CA LYS A 20 -13.13 10.71 -15.90
C LYS A 20 -12.17 10.90 -14.73
N GLN A 21 -10.87 11.05 -14.98
CA GLN A 21 -9.87 11.17 -13.94
C GLN A 21 -9.99 12.50 -13.20
N GLN A 22 -10.09 12.43 -11.87
CA GLN A 22 -10.23 13.58 -10.99
C GLN A 22 -9.06 13.67 -10.02
N PHE A 23 -8.40 14.83 -10.01
CA PHE A 23 -7.29 15.14 -9.11
C PHE A 23 -7.78 16.03 -7.96
N PRO A 24 -7.35 15.78 -6.71
CA PRO A 24 -7.67 16.64 -5.59
C PRO A 24 -7.06 18.04 -5.76
N ILE A 25 -7.81 19.07 -5.34
CA ILE A 25 -7.39 20.47 -5.46
C ILE A 25 -6.23 20.80 -4.49
N SER A 26 -6.16 20.13 -3.32
CA SER A 26 -5.21 20.43 -2.24
C SER A 26 -4.37 19.22 -1.78
N GLN A 27 -3.67 18.56 -2.71
CA GLN A 27 -2.91 17.32 -2.42
C GLN A 27 -1.69 17.48 -1.51
N ASN A 28 -1.09 18.66 -1.49
CA ASN A 28 0.28 18.83 -0.97
C ASN A 28 0.34 19.16 0.51
N LYS A 29 -0.81 19.40 1.16
CA LYS A 29 -0.89 19.73 2.59
C LYS A 29 -1.45 18.53 3.34
N ARG A 30 -0.63 17.93 4.19
CA ARG A 30 -1.03 16.87 5.12
C ARG A 30 -0.77 17.37 6.54
N TYR A 31 -1.61 16.97 7.47
CA TYR A 31 -1.49 17.34 8.88
C TYR A 31 -1.31 16.08 9.72
N ILE A 32 -0.63 16.22 10.86
CA ILE A 32 -0.67 15.25 11.94
C ILE A 32 -1.34 15.86 13.18
N ALA A 33 -2.03 15.06 13.97
CA ALA A 33 -2.39 15.47 15.32
C ALA A 33 -1.13 15.42 16.21
N ARG A 34 -0.87 16.51 16.94
CA ARG A 34 0.17 16.58 17.96
C ARG A 34 -0.31 17.41 19.13
N ASN A 35 -0.29 16.82 20.33
CA ASN A 35 -0.86 17.39 21.54
C ASN A 35 -2.32 17.88 21.33
N GLY A 36 -3.14 17.06 20.66
CA GLY A 36 -4.53 17.38 20.35
C GLY A 36 -4.76 18.50 19.33
N LYS A 37 -3.73 18.97 18.61
CA LYS A 37 -3.85 20.01 17.57
C LYS A 37 -3.32 19.53 16.21
N PRO A 38 -3.97 19.88 15.09
CA PRO A 38 -3.47 19.58 13.76
C PRO A 38 -2.26 20.46 13.43
N VAL A 39 -1.13 19.81 13.10
CA VAL A 39 0.13 20.46 12.71
C VAL A 39 0.49 20.03 11.29
N MET A 40 0.77 20.99 10.42
CA MET A 40 1.13 20.73 9.03
C MET A 40 2.48 20.01 8.93
N ILE A 41 2.52 18.92 8.16
CA ILE A 41 3.76 18.21 7.85
C ILE A 41 4.55 19.02 6.82
N PRO A 42 5.83 19.35 7.08
CA PRO A 42 6.67 20.01 6.10
C PRO A 42 6.82 19.17 4.82
N SER A 43 6.57 19.80 3.66
CA SER A 43 6.48 19.10 2.37
C SER A 43 7.80 18.56 1.81
N ASN A 44 8.93 18.97 2.36
CA ASN A 44 10.25 18.56 1.90
C ASN A 44 11.26 18.44 3.06
N PRO A 45 12.34 17.67 2.89
CA PRO A 45 13.31 17.43 3.96
C PRO A 45 13.98 18.70 4.49
N ILE A 46 14.23 19.70 3.64
CA ILE A 46 14.85 20.96 4.05
C ILE A 46 13.89 21.75 4.96
N ALA A 47 12.60 21.80 4.60
CA ALA A 47 11.57 22.41 5.41
C ALA A 47 11.38 21.66 6.73
N LEU A 48 11.50 20.34 6.75
CA LEU A 48 11.42 19.52 7.96
C LEU A 48 12.52 19.92 8.96
N ILE A 49 13.77 20.01 8.51
CA ILE A 49 14.92 20.38 9.36
C ILE A 49 14.84 21.86 9.80
N LYS A 50 14.36 22.76 8.94
CA LYS A 50 14.21 24.18 9.27
C LYS A 50 13.01 24.47 10.19
N SER A 51 11.96 23.66 10.14
CA SER A 51 10.74 23.86 10.94
C SER A 51 10.93 23.47 12.40
N ASN A 52 10.02 23.91 13.28
CA ASN A 52 9.95 23.45 14.67
C ASN A 52 9.15 22.14 14.81
N PHE A 53 9.00 21.38 13.72
CA PHE A 53 8.27 20.11 13.73
C PHE A 53 9.04 19.00 14.44
N LEU A 54 10.37 18.97 14.35
CA LEU A 54 11.20 18.00 15.08
C LEU A 54 12.00 18.71 16.18
N SER A 55 12.29 18.00 17.25
CA SER A 55 13.24 18.41 18.27
C SER A 55 14.63 18.64 17.66
N THR A 56 15.44 19.49 18.29
CA THR A 56 16.84 19.69 17.89
C THR A 56 17.63 18.38 17.91
N GLN A 57 17.38 17.51 18.90
CA GLN A 57 18.01 16.19 18.98
C GLN A 57 17.70 15.33 17.75
N SER A 58 16.43 15.21 17.35
CA SER A 58 16.04 14.42 16.18
C SER A 58 16.56 15.01 14.87
N LYS A 59 16.66 16.34 14.76
CA LYS A 59 17.31 16.98 13.61
C LYS A 59 18.79 16.59 13.50
N PHE A 60 19.53 16.61 14.61
CA PHE A 60 20.93 16.18 14.63
C PHE A 60 21.06 14.70 14.26
N GLN A 61 20.18 13.83 14.77
CA GLN A 61 20.21 12.41 14.43
C GLN A 61 19.96 12.18 12.93
N ILE A 62 18.99 12.86 12.32
CA ILE A 62 18.74 12.80 10.87
C ILE A 62 19.96 13.27 10.09
N LEU A 63 20.58 14.39 10.47
CA LEU A 63 21.75 14.94 9.77
C LEU A 63 22.99 14.05 9.88
N LEU A 64 23.14 13.33 11.00
CA LEU A 64 24.28 12.47 11.28
C LEU A 64 24.06 11.01 10.87
N GLU A 65 22.84 10.62 10.46
CA GLU A 65 22.52 9.26 9.99
C GLU A 65 23.52 8.74 8.94
N PRO A 66 23.93 9.53 7.90
CA PRO A 66 24.97 9.12 6.97
C PRO A 66 26.31 8.75 7.59
N PHE A 67 26.68 9.37 8.70
CA PHE A 67 27.97 9.19 9.33
C PHE A 67 27.98 8.02 10.30
N PHE A 68 26.89 7.83 11.04
CA PHE A 68 26.75 6.72 11.99
C PHE A 68 26.57 5.38 11.28
N TRP A 69 25.79 5.34 10.20
CA TRP A 69 25.41 4.11 9.52
C TRP A 69 26.28 3.70 8.33
N LYS A 70 27.24 4.56 7.94
CA LYS A 70 28.26 4.21 6.93
C LYS A 70 29.36 3.27 7.46
N LYS A 71 29.42 3.06 8.78
CA LYS A 71 30.49 2.29 9.46
C LYS A 71 30.00 1.09 10.29
N SER A 72 28.69 0.82 10.37
CA SER A 72 28.22 -0.31 11.18
C SER A 72 28.53 -1.63 10.49
N ASP A 73 29.21 -2.54 11.21
CA ASP A 73 29.43 -3.91 10.80
C ASP A 73 28.13 -4.55 10.31
N PHE A 74 28.18 -5.14 9.11
CA PHE A 74 27.10 -5.84 8.41
C PHE A 74 26.44 -6.97 9.23
N SER A 75 27.00 -7.33 10.40
CA SER A 75 26.49 -8.37 11.29
C SER A 75 25.27 -7.96 12.11
N LYS A 76 24.96 -6.65 12.25
CA LYS A 76 23.74 -6.16 12.93
C LYS A 76 22.60 -5.76 11.98
N VAL A 77 22.82 -5.83 10.66
CA VAL A 77 22.02 -5.11 9.64
C VAL A 77 20.95 -5.99 8.97
N SER A 78 20.74 -7.23 9.43
CA SER A 78 19.84 -8.14 8.72
C SER A 78 19.16 -9.12 9.64
N ASP A 79 18.41 -8.60 10.61
CA ASP A 79 17.30 -9.38 11.14
C ASP A 79 16.12 -9.25 10.15
N PRO A 80 15.77 -10.30 9.36
CA PRO A 80 14.62 -10.24 8.47
C PRO A 80 13.29 -10.03 9.21
N GLN A 81 13.28 -10.19 10.55
CA GLN A 81 12.13 -9.93 11.42
C GLN A 81 12.13 -8.52 12.02
N GLU A 82 13.07 -7.64 11.63
CA GLU A 82 13.09 -6.26 12.14
C GLU A 82 11.77 -5.53 11.81
N SER A 83 11.18 -4.90 12.84
CA SER A 83 9.97 -4.10 12.69
C SER A 83 10.24 -2.78 11.99
N VAL A 84 9.22 -2.22 11.34
CA VAL A 84 9.28 -0.87 10.76
C VAL A 84 9.68 0.15 11.83
N ALA A 85 9.08 0.08 13.02
CA ALA A 85 9.41 0.96 14.13
C ALA A 85 10.88 0.83 14.54
N GLY A 86 11.38 -0.38 14.74
CA GLY A 86 12.77 -0.66 15.12
C GLY A 86 13.77 -0.09 14.12
N PHE A 87 13.54 -0.34 12.82
CA PHE A 87 14.35 0.18 11.74
C PHE A 87 14.44 1.71 11.74
N PHE A 88 13.29 2.39 11.75
CA PHE A 88 13.28 3.84 11.69
C PHE A 88 13.77 4.47 13.01
N GLN A 89 13.58 3.80 14.15
CA GLN A 89 14.07 4.26 15.45
C GLN A 89 15.59 4.28 15.49
N ARG A 90 16.26 3.23 14.99
CA ARG A 90 17.74 3.17 14.99
C ARG A 90 18.39 4.12 13.96
N HIS A 91 17.70 4.46 12.88
CA HIS A 91 18.21 5.45 11.91
C HIS A 91 17.90 6.90 12.32
N PHE A 92 16.66 7.20 12.70
CA PHE A 92 16.17 8.59 12.81
C PHE A 92 15.62 8.96 14.18
N GLY A 93 15.51 8.00 15.08
CA GLY A 93 15.12 8.22 16.47
C GLY A 93 13.63 8.11 16.71
N LYS A 94 13.28 8.07 18.00
CA LYS A 94 11.91 7.80 18.46
C LYS A 94 10.89 8.84 17.99
N GLU A 95 11.23 10.13 18.00
CA GLU A 95 10.30 11.19 17.59
C GLU A 95 9.85 11.06 16.13
N VAL A 96 10.77 10.63 15.25
CA VAL A 96 10.46 10.39 13.84
C VAL A 96 9.52 9.20 13.70
N VAL A 97 9.75 8.13 14.47
CA VAL A 97 8.82 6.99 14.49
C VAL A 97 7.44 7.42 14.97
N GLU A 98 7.36 8.07 16.13
CA GLU A 98 6.09 8.45 16.76
C GLU A 98 5.25 9.43 15.93
N TYR A 99 5.87 10.41 15.24
CA TYR A 99 5.11 11.49 14.58
C TYR A 99 5.19 11.51 13.06
N LEU A 100 6.00 10.64 12.44
CA LEU A 100 6.07 10.54 10.98
C LEU A 100 5.79 9.12 10.50
N ILE A 101 6.47 8.12 11.04
CA ILE A 101 6.37 6.74 10.54
C ILE A 101 5.09 6.07 11.00
N ASP A 102 4.77 6.14 12.29
CA ASP A 102 3.52 5.64 12.87
C ASP A 102 2.27 6.19 12.15
N PRO A 103 2.07 7.51 12.03
CA PRO A 103 0.91 8.03 11.31
C PRO A 103 0.93 7.68 9.81
N PHE A 104 2.11 7.55 9.20
CA PHE A 104 2.23 7.13 7.79
C PHE A 104 1.79 5.66 7.60
N VAL A 105 2.22 4.77 8.47
CA VAL A 105 1.84 3.34 8.47
C VAL A 105 0.34 3.21 8.73
N ALA A 106 -0.17 3.90 9.76
CA ALA A 106 -1.60 3.95 10.06
C ALA A 106 -2.40 4.47 8.85
N GLY A 107 -1.95 5.53 8.18
CA GLY A 107 -2.61 6.08 7.01
C GLY A 107 -2.59 5.19 5.76
N THR A 108 -1.68 4.22 5.68
CA THR A 108 -1.50 3.34 4.51
C THR A 108 -2.20 2.00 4.68
N SER A 109 -2.03 1.36 5.83
CA SER A 109 -2.54 0.01 6.09
C SER A 109 -3.35 -0.12 7.39
N ALA A 110 -3.61 0.99 8.09
CA ALA A 110 -4.14 1.00 9.45
C ALA A 110 -3.30 0.16 10.44
N GLY A 111 -2.04 -0.12 10.09
CA GLY A 111 -1.14 -0.99 10.85
C GLY A 111 -0.39 -0.31 12.00
N ASP A 112 0.20 -1.14 12.85
CA ASP A 112 1.15 -0.74 13.88
C ASP A 112 2.58 -0.94 13.35
N PRO A 113 3.43 0.10 13.28
CA PRO A 113 4.81 -0.03 12.82
C PRO A 113 5.66 -1.03 13.63
N GLU A 114 5.29 -1.37 14.87
CA GLU A 114 6.00 -2.39 15.67
C GLU A 114 5.69 -3.82 15.21
N SER A 115 4.53 -4.03 14.57
CA SER A 115 4.07 -5.35 14.10
C SER A 115 4.41 -5.66 12.64
N LEU A 116 4.79 -4.65 11.86
CA LEU A 116 5.09 -4.80 10.44
C LEU A 116 6.56 -5.10 10.21
N SER A 117 6.84 -6.12 9.39
CA SER A 117 8.19 -6.44 8.93
C SER A 117 8.70 -5.36 7.98
N MET A 118 9.87 -4.78 8.27
CA MET A 118 10.48 -3.73 7.46
C MET A 118 10.83 -4.21 6.05
N CYS A 119 11.36 -5.44 5.92
CA CYS A 119 11.79 -5.96 4.62
C CYS A 119 10.61 -6.20 3.66
N HIS A 120 9.40 -6.45 4.19
CA HIS A 120 8.19 -6.63 3.39
C HIS A 120 7.42 -5.32 3.18
N ALA A 121 7.33 -4.46 4.20
CA ALA A 121 6.58 -3.20 4.12
C ALA A 121 7.31 -2.13 3.28
N PHE A 122 8.65 -2.08 3.35
CA PHE A 122 9.46 -1.07 2.68
C PHE A 122 10.71 -1.70 2.03
N PRO A 123 10.54 -2.61 1.04
CA PRO A 123 11.64 -3.36 0.45
C PRO A 123 12.70 -2.46 -0.19
N ASP A 124 12.30 -1.33 -0.78
CA ASP A 124 13.23 -0.38 -1.39
C ASP A 124 14.18 0.25 -0.36
N LEU A 125 13.65 0.66 0.81
CA LEU A 125 14.47 1.24 1.87
C LEU A 125 15.37 0.19 2.52
N TRP A 126 14.85 -1.01 2.73
CA TRP A 126 15.61 -2.16 3.19
C TRP A 126 16.80 -2.48 2.27
N ASN A 127 16.53 -2.58 0.96
CA ASN A 127 17.58 -2.84 -0.04
C ASN A 127 18.59 -1.69 -0.14
N LEU A 128 18.13 -0.46 0.05
CA LEU A 128 18.99 0.72 0.03
C LEU A 128 19.92 0.74 1.25
N GLU A 129 19.42 0.39 2.43
CA GLU A 129 20.27 0.18 3.60
C GLU A 129 21.28 -0.94 3.36
N LYS A 130 20.83 -2.11 2.90
CA LYS A 130 21.70 -3.27 2.62
C LYS A 130 22.84 -2.93 1.67
N ARG A 131 22.61 -2.02 0.71
CA ARG A 131 23.60 -1.60 -0.29
C ARG A 131 24.54 -0.50 0.20
N PHE A 132 24.03 0.48 0.96
CA PHE A 132 24.75 1.72 1.26
C PHE A 132 25.03 1.94 2.74
N GLY A 133 24.51 1.09 3.63
CA GLY A 133 24.53 1.21 5.09
C GLY A 133 23.59 2.31 5.62
N SER A 134 23.56 3.47 4.94
CA SER A 134 22.73 4.63 5.31
C SER A 134 21.62 4.89 4.30
N ILE A 135 20.46 5.26 4.83
CA ILE A 135 19.26 5.59 4.05
C ILE A 135 19.43 6.90 3.29
N ILE A 136 19.92 7.94 3.95
CA ILE A 136 20.09 9.25 3.31
C ILE A 136 21.19 9.17 2.25
N SER A 137 22.28 8.44 2.54
CA SER A 137 23.39 8.25 1.60
C SER A 137 22.94 7.50 0.35
N GLY A 138 22.22 6.39 0.51
CA GLY A 138 21.74 5.61 -0.62
C GLY A 138 20.69 6.36 -1.45
N ALA A 139 19.83 7.17 -0.82
CA ALA A 139 18.85 8.00 -1.53
C ALA A 139 19.53 9.09 -2.38
N PHE A 140 20.61 9.70 -1.86
CA PHE A 140 21.39 10.69 -2.60
C PHE A 140 22.15 10.05 -3.78
N GLN A 141 22.80 8.91 -3.55
CA GLN A 141 23.54 8.19 -4.61
C GLN A 141 22.61 7.69 -5.71
N SER A 142 21.45 7.13 -5.37
CA SER A 142 20.45 6.66 -6.34
C SER A 142 19.89 7.80 -7.19
N LYS A 143 19.71 9.00 -6.62
CA LYS A 143 19.32 10.19 -7.39
C LYS A 143 20.43 10.67 -8.33
N LEU A 144 21.69 10.57 -7.91
CA LEU A 144 22.82 10.96 -8.75
C LEU A 144 23.01 10.00 -9.94
N THR A 145 22.88 8.69 -9.74
CA THR A 145 22.96 7.70 -10.82
C THR A 145 21.83 7.89 -11.84
N ALA A 146 20.59 8.03 -11.37
CA ALA A 146 19.44 8.30 -12.23
C ALA A 146 19.57 9.62 -13.03
N LYS A 147 20.25 10.63 -12.47
CA LYS A 147 20.52 11.89 -13.17
C LYS A 147 21.60 11.73 -14.24
N ARG A 148 22.63 10.90 -13.99
CA ARG A 148 23.70 10.60 -14.96
C ARG A 148 23.15 9.80 -16.14
N GLU A 149 22.32 8.79 -15.88
CA GLU A 149 21.66 7.99 -16.92
C GLU A 149 20.75 8.85 -17.81
N LYS A 150 19.98 9.77 -17.21
CA LYS A 150 19.14 10.73 -17.95
C LYS A 150 19.91 11.79 -18.73
N SER A 151 21.20 11.99 -18.45
CA SER A 151 22.04 12.94 -19.19
C SER A 151 22.64 12.34 -20.48
N GLY A 152 22.57 11.02 -20.67
CA GLY A 152 23.10 10.32 -21.86
C GLY A 152 22.06 9.93 -22.92
N GLY A 153 20.75 10.03 -22.63
CA GLY A 153 19.67 9.65 -23.55
C GLY A 153 18.96 10.87 -24.16
N LYS A 154 18.72 10.84 -25.49
CA LYS A 154 17.90 11.83 -26.22
C LYS A 154 16.57 12.06 -25.48
N LYS A 155 16.28 13.32 -25.14
CA LYS A 155 14.98 13.75 -24.61
C LYS A 155 13.89 13.49 -25.65
N ASP A 156 13.09 12.46 -25.45
CA ASP A 156 11.77 12.41 -26.08
C ASP A 156 10.89 13.47 -25.41
N SER A 157 10.50 14.46 -26.21
CA SER A 157 9.93 15.74 -25.77
C SER A 157 8.40 15.73 -25.70
N THR A 158 7.76 14.56 -25.68
CA THR A 158 6.30 14.41 -25.76
C THR A 158 5.62 14.12 -24.42
N ASN A 159 6.36 13.77 -23.36
CA ASN A 159 5.73 13.59 -22.05
C ASN A 159 5.56 14.94 -21.34
N LYS A 160 4.40 15.56 -21.53
CA LYS A 160 3.83 16.57 -20.60
C LYS A 160 4.18 16.12 -19.17
N LYS A 161 4.65 17.03 -18.31
CA LYS A 161 4.89 16.76 -16.87
C LYS A 161 3.61 16.14 -16.28
N GLN A 162 3.52 14.81 -16.30
CA GLN A 162 2.38 14.08 -15.79
C GLN A 162 2.26 14.43 -14.31
N GLN A 163 1.04 14.80 -13.91
CA GLN A 163 0.75 15.20 -12.54
C GLN A 163 1.00 13.99 -11.63
N ARG A 164 2.14 14.00 -10.94
CA ARG A 164 2.54 12.98 -9.98
C ARG A 164 1.77 13.22 -8.70
N GLY A 165 0.55 12.72 -8.65
CA GLY A 165 -0.33 12.87 -7.50
C GLY A 165 -1.36 11.74 -7.45
N SER A 166 -1.96 11.54 -6.28
CA SER A 166 -3.09 10.64 -6.16
C SER A 166 -4.28 11.14 -6.98
N PHE A 167 -5.12 10.26 -7.47
CA PHE A 167 -6.35 10.63 -8.16
C PHE A 167 -7.48 9.66 -7.80
N SER A 168 -8.68 10.09 -8.15
CA SER A 168 -9.91 9.31 -8.15
C SER A 168 -10.57 9.46 -9.52
N PHE A 169 -11.80 8.97 -9.67
CA PHE A 169 -12.63 9.22 -10.85
C PHE A 169 -13.86 10.04 -10.47
N LEU A 170 -14.45 10.71 -11.44
CA LEU A 170 -15.78 11.30 -11.32
C LEU A 170 -16.78 10.16 -11.01
N GLY A 171 -17.46 10.24 -9.86
CA GLY A 171 -18.30 9.15 -9.35
C GLY A 171 -17.58 8.21 -8.37
N GLY A 172 -16.30 8.45 -8.08
CA GLY A 172 -15.49 7.67 -7.14
C GLY A 172 -14.76 6.50 -7.77
N MET A 173 -13.99 5.76 -6.95
CA MET A 173 -13.15 4.65 -7.39
C MET A 173 -13.94 3.48 -8.00
N GLN A 174 -15.22 3.34 -7.67
CA GLN A 174 -16.10 2.32 -8.24
C GLN A 174 -16.24 2.46 -9.77
N THR A 175 -16.02 3.65 -10.34
CA THR A 175 -16.00 3.86 -11.79
C THR A 175 -15.03 2.93 -12.52
N LEU A 176 -13.88 2.64 -11.91
CA LEU A 176 -12.90 1.71 -12.47
C LEU A 176 -13.46 0.29 -12.52
N THR A 177 -13.98 -0.20 -11.40
CA THR A 177 -14.51 -1.57 -11.29
C THR A 177 -15.77 -1.76 -12.12
N ASP A 178 -16.64 -0.75 -12.21
CA ASP A 178 -17.83 -0.78 -13.06
C ASP A 178 -17.48 -0.83 -14.54
N THR A 179 -16.41 -0.15 -14.95
CA THR A 179 -15.93 -0.19 -16.34
C THR A 179 -15.33 -1.56 -16.66
N LEU A 180 -14.51 -2.11 -15.76
CA LEU A 180 -14.00 -3.49 -15.89
C LEU A 180 -15.12 -4.53 -15.97
N SER A 181 -16.14 -4.39 -15.11
CA SER A 181 -17.32 -5.27 -15.10
C SER A 181 -18.08 -5.22 -16.44
N LYS A 182 -18.16 -4.04 -17.07
CA LYS A 182 -18.79 -3.89 -18.39
C LYS A 182 -17.98 -4.54 -19.51
N GLU A 183 -16.66 -4.40 -19.50
CA GLU A 183 -15.77 -4.99 -20.52
C GLU A 183 -15.73 -6.52 -20.44
N LEU A 184 -15.77 -7.10 -19.24
CA LEU A 184 -15.81 -8.56 -19.07
C LEU A 184 -17.13 -9.19 -19.54
N GLY A 185 -18.23 -8.45 -19.44
CA GLY A 185 -19.57 -8.95 -19.77
C GLY A 185 -20.18 -9.85 -18.69
N LYS A 186 -21.49 -10.13 -18.83
CA LYS A 186 -22.27 -10.87 -17.82
C LYS A 186 -21.94 -12.37 -17.77
N ASP A 187 -21.49 -12.94 -18.89
CA ASP A 187 -21.24 -14.39 -18.97
C ASP A 187 -19.90 -14.78 -18.33
N ALA A 188 -18.91 -13.89 -18.37
CA ALA A 188 -17.61 -14.10 -17.73
C ALA A 188 -17.64 -13.77 -16.23
N LEU A 189 -18.48 -12.81 -15.81
CA LEU A 189 -18.55 -12.36 -14.42
C LEU A 189 -19.68 -13.05 -13.64
N LYS A 190 -19.34 -14.13 -12.94
CA LYS A 190 -20.26 -14.85 -12.04
C LYS A 190 -20.24 -14.25 -10.63
N LEU A 191 -21.20 -13.36 -10.34
CA LEU A 191 -21.41 -12.80 -9.01
C LEU A 191 -22.13 -13.80 -8.10
N GLN A 192 -21.95 -13.66 -6.78
CA GLN A 192 -22.59 -14.54 -5.78
C GLN A 192 -22.28 -16.03 -5.99
N SER A 193 -21.12 -16.34 -6.55
CA SER A 193 -20.63 -17.69 -6.80
C SER A 193 -19.39 -17.96 -5.94
N LYS A 194 -19.58 -18.32 -4.67
CA LYS A 194 -18.45 -18.60 -3.75
C LYS A 194 -17.82 -19.93 -4.15
N VAL A 195 -16.55 -19.92 -4.50
CA VAL A 195 -15.76 -21.15 -4.75
C VAL A 195 -15.58 -21.89 -3.42
N LEU A 196 -15.84 -23.20 -3.43
CA LEU A 196 -15.76 -24.07 -2.25
C LEU A 196 -14.67 -25.13 -2.40
N GLU A 197 -14.50 -25.64 -3.61
CA GLU A 197 -13.57 -26.73 -3.90
C GLU A 197 -12.83 -26.51 -5.22
N LEU A 198 -11.55 -26.89 -5.22
CA LEU A 198 -10.69 -26.94 -6.40
C LEU A 198 -10.13 -28.35 -6.54
N SER A 199 -10.36 -28.95 -7.70
CA SER A 199 -9.93 -30.32 -7.98
C SER A 199 -9.01 -30.32 -9.18
N TRP A 200 -7.81 -30.84 -9.01
CA TRP A 200 -6.87 -31.05 -10.11
C TRP A 200 -6.85 -32.52 -10.50
N SER A 201 -7.23 -32.79 -11.74
CA SER A 201 -7.18 -34.12 -12.34
C SER A 201 -6.25 -34.12 -13.56
N CYS A 202 -5.36 -35.11 -13.60
CA CYS A 202 -4.53 -35.41 -14.75
C CYS A 202 -5.00 -36.78 -15.26
N ASN A 203 -5.69 -36.81 -16.40
CA ASN A 203 -6.13 -38.05 -17.02
C ASN A 203 -5.03 -38.52 -17.98
N GLU A 204 -4.56 -39.76 -17.82
CA GLU A 204 -3.53 -40.34 -18.72
C GLU A 204 -3.97 -40.39 -20.20
N ASN A 205 -5.28 -40.27 -20.46
CA ASN A 205 -5.89 -40.32 -21.79
C ASN A 205 -6.26 -38.95 -22.39
N SER A 206 -6.05 -37.83 -21.68
CA SER A 206 -6.24 -36.49 -22.24
C SER A 206 -4.96 -35.65 -22.09
N PRO A 207 -4.46 -35.01 -23.15
CA PRO A 207 -3.20 -34.26 -23.12
C PRO A 207 -3.29 -32.94 -22.34
N THR A 208 -4.48 -32.53 -21.88
CA THR A 208 -4.68 -31.30 -21.10
C THR A 208 -4.97 -31.65 -19.64
N ASP A 209 -4.14 -31.12 -18.75
CA ASP A 209 -4.42 -31.08 -17.32
C ASP A 209 -5.60 -30.13 -17.09
N ASN A 210 -6.66 -30.62 -16.45
CA ASN A 210 -7.86 -29.82 -16.24
C ASN A 210 -8.08 -29.58 -14.74
N TRP A 211 -8.28 -28.32 -14.40
CA TRP A 211 -8.81 -27.89 -13.12
C TRP A 211 -10.33 -27.97 -13.16
N SER A 212 -10.93 -28.40 -12.06
CA SER A 212 -12.37 -28.33 -11.85
C SER A 212 -12.66 -27.46 -10.64
N ILE A 213 -13.60 -26.54 -10.78
CA ILE A 213 -14.00 -25.60 -9.75
C ILE A 213 -15.44 -25.90 -9.37
N ALA A 214 -15.66 -26.21 -8.09
CA ALA A 214 -17.01 -26.29 -7.53
C ALA A 214 -17.33 -25.00 -6.77
N TYR A 215 -18.44 -24.37 -7.12
CA TYR A 215 -18.90 -23.14 -6.48
C TYR A 215 -20.38 -23.23 -6.08
N ALA A 216 -20.75 -22.53 -5.01
CA ALA A 216 -22.14 -22.38 -4.59
C ALA A 216 -22.76 -21.16 -5.26
N SER A 217 -23.90 -21.35 -5.92
CA SER A 217 -24.72 -20.28 -6.49
C SER A 217 -25.93 -20.03 -5.59
N ASN A 218 -26.23 -18.76 -5.26
CA ASN A 218 -27.41 -18.41 -4.45
C ASN A 218 -28.74 -18.85 -5.08
N HIS A 219 -28.76 -19.15 -6.38
CA HIS A 219 -29.99 -19.52 -7.10
C HIS A 219 -30.33 -21.01 -7.03
N THR A 220 -29.42 -21.86 -6.58
CA THR A 220 -29.60 -23.32 -6.51
C THR A 220 -28.91 -23.89 -5.27
N ASN A 221 -29.59 -24.71 -4.47
CA ASN A 221 -28.96 -25.44 -3.35
C ASN A 221 -27.90 -26.47 -3.79
N ASN A 222 -27.60 -26.57 -5.09
CA ASN A 222 -26.63 -27.48 -5.65
C ASN A 222 -25.34 -26.73 -6.01
N SER A 223 -24.20 -27.36 -5.73
CA SER A 223 -22.90 -26.92 -6.23
C SER A 223 -22.82 -27.15 -7.74
N GLU A 224 -22.45 -26.10 -8.48
CA GLU A 224 -22.11 -26.22 -9.90
C GLU A 224 -20.62 -26.49 -10.05
N GLU A 225 -20.26 -27.28 -11.05
CA GLU A 225 -18.88 -27.64 -11.36
C GLU A 225 -18.52 -27.19 -12.77
N GLN A 226 -17.35 -26.58 -12.94
CA GLN A 226 -16.86 -26.12 -14.24
C GLN A 226 -15.36 -26.39 -14.38
N SER A 227 -14.96 -26.84 -15.57
CA SER A 227 -13.57 -27.16 -15.89
C SER A 227 -12.84 -26.03 -16.60
N PHE A 228 -11.54 -25.87 -16.30
CA PHE A 228 -10.65 -24.83 -16.83
C PHE A 228 -9.21 -25.37 -16.98
N ASP A 229 -8.43 -24.76 -17.87
CA ASP A 229 -7.01 -25.12 -18.06
C ASP A 229 -6.10 -24.55 -16.96
N ALA A 230 -6.49 -23.39 -16.40
CA ALA A 230 -5.72 -22.70 -15.38
C ALA A 230 -6.63 -21.97 -14.39
N VAL A 231 -6.12 -21.79 -13.18
CA VAL A 231 -6.81 -21.07 -12.09
C VAL A 231 -5.91 -19.97 -11.56
N VAL A 232 -6.42 -18.75 -11.50
CA VAL A 232 -5.74 -17.61 -10.87
C VAL A 232 -6.42 -17.33 -9.53
N MET A 233 -5.68 -17.50 -8.43
CA MET A 233 -6.20 -17.26 -7.09
C MET A 233 -6.00 -15.80 -6.69
N THR A 234 -7.10 -15.06 -6.53
CA THR A 234 -7.09 -13.65 -6.12
C THR A 234 -7.81 -13.38 -4.80
N ALA A 235 -8.28 -14.45 -4.13
CA ALA A 235 -8.95 -14.34 -2.83
C ALA A 235 -7.94 -14.08 -1.69
N PRO A 236 -8.37 -13.44 -0.58
CA PRO A 236 -7.57 -13.33 0.64
C PRO A 236 -7.07 -14.69 1.14
N LEU A 237 -5.87 -14.73 1.71
CA LEU A 237 -5.24 -16.00 2.10
C LEU A 237 -6.05 -16.80 3.14
N ASN A 238 -6.80 -16.12 4.01
CA ASN A 238 -7.67 -16.77 4.98
C ASN A 238 -8.83 -17.51 4.30
N ASP A 239 -9.40 -16.94 3.23
CA ASP A 239 -10.44 -17.61 2.44
C ASP A 239 -9.86 -18.80 1.67
N VAL A 240 -8.62 -18.69 1.17
CA VAL A 240 -7.93 -19.80 0.49
C VAL A 240 -7.70 -20.98 1.43
N ARG A 241 -7.41 -20.74 2.70
CA ARG A 241 -7.22 -21.79 3.72
C ARG A 241 -8.50 -22.59 3.98
N GLU A 242 -9.67 -22.00 3.77
CA GLU A 242 -10.97 -22.67 3.89
C GLU A 242 -11.33 -23.51 2.65
N LEU A 243 -10.64 -23.32 1.52
CA LEU A 243 -10.92 -24.06 0.29
C LEU A 243 -10.50 -25.52 0.43
N LYS A 244 -11.37 -26.41 -0.03
CA LYS A 244 -11.02 -27.81 -0.22
C LYS A 244 -10.24 -27.94 -1.52
N ILE A 245 -8.99 -28.35 -1.45
CA ILE A 245 -8.20 -28.61 -2.65
C ILE A 245 -7.94 -30.11 -2.74
N THR A 246 -8.19 -30.70 -3.90
CA THR A 246 -7.86 -32.10 -4.17
C THR A 246 -6.91 -32.22 -5.35
N LYS A 247 -5.97 -33.16 -5.25
CA LYS A 247 -4.97 -33.48 -6.27
C LYS A 247 -5.08 -34.97 -6.59
N ARG A 248 -5.53 -35.31 -7.80
CA ARG A 248 -5.74 -36.71 -8.25
C ARG A 248 -6.60 -37.52 -7.26
N GLY A 249 -7.69 -36.92 -6.79
CA GLY A 249 -8.62 -37.55 -5.85
C GLY A 249 -8.18 -37.56 -4.39
N ASN A 250 -6.96 -37.12 -4.07
CA ASN A 250 -6.48 -37.01 -2.68
C ASN A 250 -6.57 -35.56 -2.19
N PRO A 251 -7.01 -35.31 -0.94
CA PRO A 251 -6.94 -33.97 -0.35
C PRO A 251 -5.51 -33.42 -0.38
N PHE A 252 -5.36 -32.18 -0.81
CA PHE A 252 -4.11 -31.43 -0.80
C PHE A 252 -4.10 -30.52 0.44
N PRO A 253 -3.30 -30.82 1.47
CA PRO A 253 -3.30 -30.05 2.70
C PRO A 253 -2.69 -28.66 2.49
N LEU A 254 -3.35 -27.65 3.04
CA LEU A 254 -2.92 -26.24 3.00
C LEU A 254 -2.19 -25.78 4.27
N GLU A 255 -1.66 -26.73 5.06
CA GLU A 255 -1.01 -26.46 6.36
C GLU A 255 0.27 -25.62 6.25
N PHE A 256 0.89 -25.57 5.07
CA PHE A 256 2.06 -24.74 4.79
C PHE A 256 1.72 -23.24 4.66
N LEU A 257 0.43 -22.90 4.48
CA LEU A 257 0.01 -21.51 4.41
C LEU A 257 0.06 -20.88 5.82
N PRO A 258 0.81 -19.78 6.01
CA PRO A 258 0.87 -19.12 7.29
C PRO A 258 -0.49 -18.49 7.64
N GLU A 259 -0.77 -18.39 8.92
CA GLU A 259 -1.90 -17.61 9.39
C GLU A 259 -1.60 -16.12 9.22
N VAL A 260 -2.47 -15.42 8.49
CA VAL A 260 -2.31 -13.98 8.21
C VAL A 260 -3.40 -13.21 8.93
N SER A 261 -2.98 -12.31 9.81
CA SER A 261 -3.87 -11.39 10.52
C SER A 261 -4.25 -10.21 9.65
N TYR A 262 -5.55 -9.92 9.57
CA TYR A 262 -6.08 -8.74 8.89
C TYR A 262 -6.61 -7.75 9.93
N LEU A 263 -6.39 -6.46 9.68
CA LEU A 263 -6.83 -5.41 10.59
C LEU A 263 -8.25 -4.98 10.24
N PRO A 264 -9.20 -5.02 11.20
CA PRO A 264 -10.55 -4.53 10.97
C PRO A 264 -10.53 -3.00 10.87
N VAL A 265 -11.12 -2.47 9.81
CA VAL A 265 -11.26 -1.02 9.58
C VAL A 265 -12.71 -0.69 9.29
N SER A 266 -13.21 0.38 9.91
CA SER A 266 -14.54 0.93 9.64
C SER A 266 -14.40 2.36 9.11
N VAL A 267 -15.09 2.66 8.03
CA VAL A 267 -15.10 3.99 7.42
C VAL A 267 -16.38 4.72 7.85
N ILE A 268 -16.22 5.88 8.51
CA ILE A 268 -17.33 6.71 8.95
C ILE A 268 -17.38 7.97 8.08
N ILE A 269 -18.52 8.21 7.43
CA ILE A 269 -18.75 9.41 6.64
C ILE A 269 -19.60 10.36 7.49
N THR A 270 -19.07 11.54 7.76
CA THR A 270 -19.80 12.61 8.46
C THR A 270 -19.88 13.85 7.58
N THR A 271 -20.93 14.63 7.73
CA THR A 271 -21.11 15.87 6.97
C THR A 271 -21.57 16.98 7.91
N PHE A 272 -20.95 18.14 7.77
CA PHE A 272 -21.24 19.31 8.59
C PHE A 272 -21.55 20.51 7.67
N LYS A 273 -22.49 21.35 8.10
CA LYS A 273 -22.67 22.64 7.45
C LYS A 273 -21.39 23.46 7.64
N LYS A 274 -20.90 24.10 6.58
CA LYS A 274 -19.65 24.90 6.61
C LYS A 274 -19.62 25.94 7.73
N VAL A 275 -20.77 26.54 8.05
CA VAL A 275 -20.92 27.53 9.14
C VAL A 275 -20.65 26.97 10.54
N ASN A 276 -20.77 25.65 10.73
CA ASN A 276 -20.55 24.98 12.01
C ASN A 276 -19.08 24.54 12.19
N VAL A 277 -18.25 24.63 11.16
CA VAL A 277 -16.84 24.24 11.20
C VAL A 277 -15.99 25.45 11.59
N LYS A 278 -15.62 25.54 12.86
CA LYS A 278 -14.91 26.71 13.43
C LYS A 278 -13.51 26.93 12.85
N GLN A 279 -12.79 25.85 12.54
CA GLN A 279 -11.42 25.89 12.05
C GLN A 279 -11.28 24.95 10.84
N PRO A 280 -11.68 25.40 9.64
CA PRO A 280 -11.47 24.60 8.43
C PRO A 280 -9.98 24.51 8.13
N LEU A 281 -9.51 23.29 7.89
CA LEU A 281 -8.15 23.04 7.45
C LEU A 281 -8.14 22.89 5.93
N GLU A 282 -7.14 23.50 5.28
CA GLU A 282 -6.91 23.30 3.86
C GLU A 282 -5.85 22.21 3.66
N GLY A 283 -6.26 21.06 3.12
CA GLY A 283 -5.36 19.95 2.82
C GLY A 283 -6.11 18.65 2.52
N PHE A 284 -5.37 17.55 2.46
CA PHE A 284 -5.92 16.23 2.15
C PHE A 284 -6.54 15.53 3.37
N GLY A 285 -6.04 15.82 4.57
CA GLY A 285 -6.45 15.14 5.79
C GLY A 285 -5.49 15.33 6.95
N VAL A 286 -5.89 14.77 8.09
CA VAL A 286 -5.16 14.72 9.35
C VAL A 286 -4.92 13.26 9.74
N LEU A 287 -3.66 12.89 9.91
CA LEU A 287 -3.29 11.58 10.46
C LEU A 287 -3.12 11.71 11.98
N ILE A 288 -3.65 10.74 12.73
CA ILE A 288 -3.58 10.76 14.19
C ILE A 288 -2.61 9.67 14.64
N PRO A 289 -1.44 10.03 15.19
CA PRO A 289 -0.50 9.05 15.72
C PRO A 289 -1.11 8.19 16.83
N SER A 290 -0.69 6.94 16.94
CA SER A 290 -1.08 6.01 18.00
C SER A 290 -0.85 6.60 19.40
N LYS A 291 0.22 7.38 19.57
CA LYS A 291 0.55 8.11 20.80
C LYS A 291 -0.53 9.11 21.24
N GLU A 292 -1.26 9.70 20.31
CA GLU A 292 -2.34 10.66 20.59
C GLU A 292 -3.68 9.98 20.90
N GLN A 293 -3.76 8.64 20.82
CA GLN A 293 -4.99 7.92 21.17
C GLN A 293 -5.36 8.03 22.65
N GLN A 294 -4.38 8.31 23.53
CA GLN A 294 -4.63 8.63 24.94
C GLN A 294 -5.43 9.93 25.11
N ASN A 295 -5.43 10.80 24.09
CA ASN A 295 -6.21 12.03 24.05
C ASN A 295 -7.62 11.81 23.46
N GLY A 296 -8.05 10.55 23.29
CA GLY A 296 -9.40 10.18 22.82
C GLY A 296 -9.59 10.14 21.31
N LEU A 297 -8.51 10.29 20.53
CA LEU A 297 -8.55 10.31 19.06
C LEU A 297 -8.11 8.95 18.49
N LYS A 298 -9.06 8.12 18.05
CA LYS A 298 -8.77 6.81 17.41
C LYS A 298 -9.08 6.78 15.91
N THR A 299 -9.35 7.92 15.28
CA THR A 299 -9.81 8.01 13.90
C THR A 299 -8.72 8.50 12.96
N LEU A 300 -8.71 7.99 11.74
CA LEU A 300 -7.99 8.61 10.63
C LEU A 300 -8.99 9.56 9.95
N ASP A 301 -8.71 10.86 10.00
CA ASP A 301 -9.63 11.88 9.50
C ASP A 301 -9.14 12.42 8.15
N PHE A 302 -9.88 12.12 7.09
CA PHE A 302 -9.67 12.75 5.78
C PHE A 302 -10.57 13.99 5.67
N LEU A 303 -10.03 15.11 5.17
CA LEU A 303 -10.68 16.42 5.12
C LEU A 303 -11.41 16.67 3.80
#